data_AF-A0A927Z068-F1
#
_entry.id   AF-A0A927Z068-F1
#
_cell.length_a   1.000
_cell.length_b   1.000
_cell.length_c   1.000
_cell.angle_alpha   90.00
_cell.angle_beta   90.00
_cell.angle_gamma   90.00
#
_symmetry.space_group_name_H-M   'P 1'
#
loop_
_entity.id
_entity.type
_entity.pdbx_description
1 polymer ?
#
loop_
_entity_poly.entity_id
_entity_poly.type
_entity_poly.pdbx_seq_one_letter_code
_entity_poly.pdbx_strand_id
1 'polypeptide(L)'
;MEQKKEKSIDELVGELLDMPLCYEEKDNTFSFTKEIEEKIHFIADKCRSTGIYKRSSNKIAMDKYIGAIEIDNMSAMDVYADMLEKIVKAPTRMHMWSIPRLLLPIVSDKLVQENQ
;
A
#
# COMPACT_ATOMS: atom_id res chain seq x y z
N MET A 1 -21.66 -4.92 26.67
CA MET A 1 -20.50 -4.26 26.03
C MET A 1 -20.21 -5.03 24.76
N GLU A 2 -20.65 -4.51 23.63
CA GLU A 2 -20.41 -5.15 22.33
C GLU A 2 -18.92 -4.94 22.01
N GLN A 3 -18.11 -6.00 22.08
CA GLN A 3 -16.71 -5.92 21.68
C GLN A 3 -16.70 -5.65 20.17
N LYS A 4 -16.31 -4.43 19.78
CA LYS A 4 -16.16 -4.07 18.37
C LYS A 4 -15.10 -5.00 17.79
N LYS A 5 -15.53 -5.95 16.95
CA LYS A 5 -14.64 -6.91 16.29
C LYS A 5 -13.55 -6.12 15.55
N GLU A 6 -12.30 -6.45 15.83
CA GLU A 6 -11.17 -5.81 15.17
C GLU A 6 -11.25 -6.06 13.66
N LYS A 7 -11.15 -4.99 12.86
CA LYS A 7 -11.20 -5.09 11.40
C LYS A 7 -10.00 -5.89 10.89
N SER A 8 -10.27 -6.80 9.97
CA SER A 8 -9.24 -7.52 9.23
C SER A 8 -8.47 -6.58 8.30
N ILE A 9 -7.25 -6.98 7.89
CA ILE A 9 -6.47 -6.22 6.91
C ILE A 9 -7.25 -6.06 5.61
N ASP A 10 -8.02 -7.07 5.18
CA ASP A 10 -8.79 -7.00 3.93
C ASP A 10 -9.91 -5.93 4.00
N GLU A 11 -10.64 -5.87 5.13
CA GLU A 11 -11.64 -4.81 5.35
C GLU A 11 -11.00 -3.42 5.39
N LEU A 12 -9.85 -3.29 6.05
CA LEU A 12 -9.11 -2.03 6.10
C LEU A 12 -8.57 -1.62 4.73
N VAL A 13 -8.11 -2.56 3.91
CA VAL A 13 -7.68 -2.27 2.53
C VAL A 13 -8.89 -1.86 1.69
N GLY A 14 -10.02 -2.56 1.78
CA GLY A 14 -11.25 -2.16 1.08
C GLY A 14 -11.64 -0.71 1.39
N GLU A 15 -11.68 -0.37 2.67
CA GLU A 15 -11.96 1.01 3.11
C GLU A 15 -10.91 2.03 2.63
N LEU A 16 -9.66 1.62 2.39
CA LEU A 16 -8.62 2.53 1.87
C LEU A 16 -8.85 2.80 0.39
N LEU A 17 -9.22 1.76 -0.37
CA LEU A 17 -9.47 1.84 -1.80
C LEU A 17 -10.72 2.67 -2.13
N ASP A 18 -11.69 2.74 -1.22
CA ASP A 18 -12.90 3.54 -1.36
C ASP A 18 -12.69 5.04 -1.05
N MET A 19 -11.53 5.43 -0.50
CA MET A 19 -11.25 6.83 -0.15
C MET A 19 -10.84 7.66 -1.39
N PRO A 20 -11.36 8.88 -1.54
CA PRO A 20 -11.00 9.74 -2.65
C PRO A 20 -9.60 10.33 -2.49
N LEU A 21 -8.77 10.18 -3.53
CA LEU A 21 -7.51 10.92 -3.65
C LEU A 21 -7.77 12.41 -3.89
N CYS A 22 -6.81 13.25 -3.52
CA CYS A 22 -6.82 14.66 -3.88
C CYS A 22 -6.33 14.81 -5.33
N TYR A 23 -7.07 15.52 -6.17
CA TYR A 23 -6.66 15.85 -7.53
C TYR A 23 -6.19 17.30 -7.59
N GLU A 24 -4.98 17.52 -8.08
CA GLU A 24 -4.36 18.84 -8.19
C GLU A 24 -4.40 19.32 -9.64
N GLU A 25 -5.33 20.22 -9.95
CA GLU A 25 -5.55 20.72 -11.31
C GLU A 25 -4.34 21.41 -11.95
N LYS A 26 -3.49 22.05 -11.13
CA LYS A 26 -2.34 22.83 -11.62
C LYS A 26 -1.28 21.95 -12.25
N ASP A 27 -1.05 20.78 -11.65
CA ASP A 27 0.02 19.86 -12.05
C ASP A 27 -0.54 18.59 -12.71
N ASN A 28 -1.87 18.44 -12.76
CA ASN A 28 -2.58 17.27 -13.28
C ASN A 28 -2.11 15.97 -12.60
N THR A 29 -1.97 16.03 -11.27
CA THR A 29 -1.46 14.95 -10.43
C THR A 29 -2.48 14.55 -9.37
N PHE A 30 -2.29 13.37 -8.80
CA PHE A 30 -3.01 12.92 -7.61
C PHE A 30 -2.07 12.92 -6.41
N SER A 31 -2.59 13.32 -5.25
CA SER A 31 -1.90 13.28 -3.96
C SER A 31 -2.77 12.62 -2.90
N PHE A 32 -2.13 12.10 -1.85
CA PHE A 32 -2.85 11.53 -0.72
C PHE A 32 -3.41 12.63 0.16
N THR A 33 -4.61 12.42 0.69
CA THR A 33 -5.07 13.23 1.82
C THR A 33 -4.38 12.73 3.09
N LYS A 34 -4.27 13.59 4.10
CA LYS A 34 -3.71 13.20 5.41
C LYS A 34 -4.41 11.98 6.02
N GLU A 35 -5.73 11.87 5.84
CA GLU A 35 -6.51 10.71 6.30
C GLU A 35 -6.07 9.42 5.61
N ILE A 36 -5.78 9.49 4.31
CA ILE A 36 -5.27 8.34 3.54
C ILE A 36 -3.87 7.96 4.02
N GLU A 37 -2.97 8.93 4.24
CA GLU A 37 -1.62 8.67 4.76
C GLU A 37 -1.66 7.96 6.11
N GLU A 38 -2.44 8.48 7.08
CA GLU A 38 -2.61 7.88 8.41
C GLU A 38 -3.13 6.44 8.31
N LYS A 39 -4.06 6.19 7.38
CA LYS A 39 -4.63 4.87 7.16
C LYS A 39 -3.65 3.91 6.47
N ILE A 40 -2.83 4.40 5.54
CA ILE A 40 -1.73 3.63 4.93
C ILE A 40 -0.73 3.20 6.00
N HIS A 41 -0.30 4.12 6.88
CA HIS A 41 0.62 3.79 7.98
C HIS A 41 0.03 2.73 8.91
N PHE A 42 -1.24 2.89 9.30
CA PHE A 42 -1.93 1.92 10.16
C PHE A 42 -2.02 0.52 9.54
N ILE A 43 -2.35 0.44 8.25
CA ILE A 43 -2.44 -0.84 7.54
C ILE A 43 -1.04 -1.44 7.35
N ALA A 44 -0.05 -0.62 7.03
CA ALA A 44 1.34 -1.04 6.85
C ALA A 44 1.87 -1.75 8.10
N ASP A 45 1.64 -1.22 9.29
CA ASP A 45 2.06 -1.85 10.55
C ASP A 45 1.43 -3.23 10.76
N LYS A 46 0.15 -3.36 10.44
CA LYS A 46 -0.53 -4.67 10.46
C LYS A 46 0.06 -5.61 9.41
N CYS A 47 0.32 -5.15 8.21
CA CYS A 47 0.93 -5.93 7.13
C CYS A 47 2.32 -6.45 7.51
N ARG A 48 3.16 -5.64 8.16
CA ARG A 48 4.50 -6.03 8.63
C ARG A 48 4.48 -7.22 9.60
N SER A 49 3.40 -7.38 10.36
CA SER A 49 3.22 -8.52 11.27
C SER A 49 2.92 -9.85 10.56
N THR A 50 2.49 -9.80 9.29
CA THR A 50 2.03 -10.98 8.55
C THR A 50 3.17 -11.89 8.10
N GLY A 51 2.90 -13.19 8.05
CA GLY A 51 3.88 -14.17 7.58
C GLY A 51 4.25 -14.00 6.10
N ILE A 52 3.37 -13.45 5.27
CA ILE A 52 3.69 -13.16 3.87
C ILE A 52 4.75 -12.06 3.80
N TYR A 53 4.54 -10.93 4.49
CA TYR A 53 5.48 -9.83 4.52
C TYR A 53 6.85 -10.26 5.06
N LYS A 54 6.88 -10.99 6.19
CA LYS A 54 8.15 -11.46 6.79
C LYS A 54 8.93 -12.42 5.89
N ARG A 55 8.25 -13.21 5.06
CA ARG A 55 8.91 -14.11 4.10
C ARG A 55 9.42 -13.38 2.86
N SER A 56 8.74 -12.31 2.46
CA SER A 56 9.09 -11.49 1.30
C SER A 56 10.00 -10.31 1.65
N SER A 57 10.15 -9.93 2.92
CA SER A 57 10.91 -8.75 3.37
C SER A 57 12.43 -8.88 3.18
N ASN A 58 12.92 -10.04 2.73
CA ASN A 58 14.27 -10.11 2.17
C ASN A 58 14.29 -9.28 0.90
N LYS A 59 15.14 -8.24 0.85
CA LYS A 59 15.33 -7.33 -0.30
C LYS A 59 15.33 -8.07 -1.64
N ILE A 60 16.05 -9.19 -1.74
CA ILE A 60 16.11 -10.07 -2.93
C ILE A 60 14.74 -10.59 -3.41
N ALA A 61 13.80 -10.87 -2.51
CA ALA A 61 12.46 -11.35 -2.84
C ALA A 61 11.57 -10.20 -3.34
N MET A 62 11.69 -9.00 -2.76
CA MET A 62 11.02 -7.79 -3.29
C MET A 62 11.63 -7.36 -4.63
N ASP A 63 12.96 -7.43 -4.78
CA ASP A 63 13.68 -7.15 -6.02
C ASP A 63 13.16 -8.03 -7.16
N LYS A 64 12.89 -9.31 -6.89
CA LYS A 64 12.35 -10.27 -7.88
C LYS A 64 10.85 -10.17 -8.12
N TYR A 65 10.06 -9.82 -7.10
CA TYR A 65 8.60 -9.74 -7.23
C TYR A 65 8.11 -8.40 -7.79
N ILE A 66 8.87 -7.33 -7.56
CA ILE A 66 8.38 -5.94 -7.72
C ILE A 66 9.40 -5.09 -8.51
N GLY A 67 10.55 -5.63 -8.92
CA GLY A 67 11.50 -4.88 -9.75
C GLY A 67 12.13 -3.71 -9.00
N ALA A 68 12.81 -3.98 -7.88
CA ALA A 68 13.24 -2.96 -6.92
C ALA A 68 14.07 -1.78 -7.44
N ILE A 69 14.70 -1.90 -8.62
CA ILE A 69 15.39 -0.78 -9.27
C ILE A 69 14.40 0.34 -9.64
N GLU A 70 13.16 0.00 -9.98
CA GLU A 70 12.10 0.96 -10.27
C GLU A 70 11.56 1.59 -8.97
N ILE A 71 11.34 0.78 -7.93
CA ILE A 71 10.77 1.23 -6.64
C ILE A 71 11.66 2.27 -5.94
N ASP A 72 12.98 2.13 -6.01
CA ASP A 72 13.89 3.08 -5.36
C ASP A 72 13.70 4.51 -5.90
N ASN A 73 13.32 4.67 -7.18
CA ASN A 73 13.06 5.97 -7.82
C ASN A 73 11.58 6.38 -7.84
N MET A 74 10.67 5.52 -7.38
CA MET A 74 9.24 5.80 -7.34
C MET A 74 8.85 6.60 -6.10
N SER A 75 7.88 7.50 -6.27
CA SER A 75 7.19 8.16 -5.15
C SER A 75 6.23 7.18 -4.45
N ALA A 76 5.73 7.57 -3.28
CA ALA A 76 4.67 6.83 -2.59
C ALA A 76 3.43 6.67 -3.47
N MET A 77 3.06 7.71 -4.24
CA MET A 77 1.92 7.67 -5.16
C MET A 77 2.17 6.70 -6.32
N ASP A 78 3.38 6.67 -6.88
CA ASP A 78 3.72 5.74 -7.95
C ASP A 78 3.62 4.28 -7.47
N VAL A 79 4.15 3.97 -6.29
CA VAL A 79 4.07 2.62 -5.72
C VAL A 79 2.62 2.23 -5.43
N TYR A 80 1.81 3.19 -4.95
CA TYR A 80 0.38 2.97 -4.75
C TYR A 80 -0.37 2.74 -6.07
N ALA A 81 -0.07 3.51 -7.11
CA ALA A 81 -0.64 3.32 -8.43
C ALA A 81 -0.27 1.96 -9.03
N ASP A 82 1.00 1.54 -8.92
CA ASP A 82 1.45 0.21 -9.34
C ASP A 82 0.73 -0.92 -8.56
N MET A 83 0.50 -0.74 -7.26
CA MET A 83 -0.30 -1.66 -6.45
C MET A 83 -1.71 -1.82 -7.02
N LEU A 84 -2.39 -0.72 -7.33
CA LEU A 84 -3.73 -0.74 -7.94
C LEU A 84 -3.70 -1.42 -9.31
N GLU A 85 -2.72 -1.08 -10.14
CA GLU A 85 -2.58 -1.66 -11.47
C GLU A 85 -2.38 -3.18 -11.43
N LYS A 86 -1.54 -3.68 -10.51
CA LYS A 86 -1.33 -5.11 -10.30
C LYS A 86 -2.61 -5.84 -9.87
N ILE A 87 -3.42 -5.20 -9.04
CA ILE A 87 -4.74 -5.73 -8.64
C ILE A 87 -5.70 -5.76 -9.84
N VAL A 88 -5.79 -4.66 -10.60
CA VAL A 88 -6.71 -4.53 -11.74
C VAL A 88 -6.32 -5.47 -12.89
N LYS A 89 -5.03 -5.61 -13.20
CA LYS A 89 -4.53 -6.50 -14.27
C LYS A 89 -4.74 -7.99 -13.94
N ALA A 90 -4.72 -8.35 -12.67
CA ALA A 90 -4.90 -9.74 -12.23
C ALA A 90 -5.76 -9.80 -10.96
N PRO A 91 -7.09 -9.60 -11.06
CA PRO A 91 -7.99 -9.47 -9.90
C PRO A 91 -8.33 -10.82 -9.25
N THR A 92 -7.34 -11.70 -9.11
CA THR A 92 -7.51 -12.97 -8.40
C THR A 92 -7.52 -12.71 -6.90
N ARG A 93 -8.16 -13.62 -6.15
CA ARG A 93 -8.18 -13.56 -4.68
C ARG A 93 -6.77 -13.51 -4.08
N MET A 94 -5.80 -14.16 -4.73
CA MET A 94 -4.42 -14.10 -4.27
C MET A 94 -3.81 -12.72 -4.45
N HIS A 95 -3.95 -12.06 -5.60
CA HIS A 95 -3.39 -10.72 -5.80
C HIS A 95 -4.04 -9.68 -4.91
N MET A 96 -5.38 -9.67 -4.83
CA MET A 96 -6.12 -8.77 -3.92
C MET A 96 -5.70 -8.94 -2.46
N TRP A 97 -5.29 -10.15 -2.06
CA TRP A 97 -4.83 -10.43 -0.72
C TRP A 97 -3.33 -10.13 -0.52
N SER A 98 -2.46 -10.56 -1.42
CA SER A 98 -1.00 -10.49 -1.24
C SER A 98 -0.43 -9.11 -1.59
N ILE A 99 -0.90 -8.48 -2.66
CA ILE A 99 -0.29 -7.25 -3.20
C ILE A 99 -0.38 -6.09 -2.20
N PRO A 100 -1.53 -5.79 -1.57
CA PRO A 100 -1.60 -4.76 -0.52
C PRO A 100 -0.70 -5.07 0.68
N ARG A 101 -0.59 -6.35 1.05
CA ARG A 101 0.25 -6.77 2.20
C ARG A 101 1.75 -6.62 1.93
N LEU A 102 2.15 -6.61 0.67
CA LEU A 102 3.54 -6.41 0.25
C LEU A 102 3.86 -4.93 0.01
N LEU A 103 2.98 -4.22 -0.68
CA LEU A 103 3.24 -2.87 -1.18
C LEU A 103 2.85 -1.74 -0.21
N LEU A 104 1.79 -1.87 0.60
CA LEU A 104 1.41 -0.80 1.53
C LEU A 104 2.50 -0.44 2.54
N PRO A 105 3.29 -1.39 3.08
CA PRO A 105 4.46 -1.03 3.87
C PRO A 105 5.49 -0.18 3.12
N ILE A 106 5.70 -0.45 1.83
CA ILE A 106 6.63 0.32 0.99
C ILE A 106 6.08 1.73 0.74
N VAL A 107 4.78 1.86 0.44
CA VAL A 107 4.11 3.16 0.30
C VAL A 107 4.24 3.96 1.60
N SER A 108 4.00 3.33 2.75
CA SER A 108 4.20 3.95 4.07
C SER A 108 5.64 4.42 4.28
N ASP A 109 6.64 3.63 3.90
CA ASP A 109 8.05 3.99 4.10
C ASP A 109 8.45 5.16 3.20
N LYS A 110 7.93 5.21 1.96
CA LYS A 110 8.12 6.33 1.02
C LYS A 110 7.48 7.62 1.52
N LEU A 111 6.24 7.57 2.01
CA LEU A 111 5.56 8.73 2.61
C LEU A 111 6.39 9.35 3.73
N VAL A 112 7.02 8.53 4.58
CA VAL A 112 7.90 9.03 5.65
C VAL A 112 9.16 9.68 5.09
N GLN A 113 9.71 9.18 3.98
CA GLN A 113 10.91 9.75 3.32
C GLN A 113 10.59 11.06 2.61
N GLU A 114 9.42 11.18 1.98
CA GLU A 114 8.98 12.37 1.25
C GLU A 114 8.61 13.54 2.16
N ASN A 115 8.13 13.25 3.37
CA ASN A 115 7.73 14.24 4.37
C ASN A 115 8.89 14.69 5.29
N GLN A 116 10.14 14.33 4.99
CA GLN A 116 11.36 14.75 5.69
C GLN A 116 12.07 15.90 4.98
#